data_AF-J2MYB3-F1
#
_entry.id   AF-J2MYB3-F1
#
_cell.length_a   1.000
_cell.length_b   1.000
_cell.length_c   1.000
_cell.angle_alpha   90.00
_cell.angle_beta   90.00
_cell.angle_gamma   90.00
#
_symmetry.space_group_name_H-M   'P 1'
#
loop_
_entity.id
_entity.type
_entity.pdbx_description
1 polymer ?
#
loop_
_entity_poly.entity_id
_entity_poly.type
_entity_poly.pdbx_seq_one_letter_code
_entity_poly.pdbx_strand_id
1 'polypeptide(L)'
;MHNNKKAFLGTTLLPLGLFAPSAFAAGFADDSHVTLQTSNFYMNRDFREDAGVSKREEWAQGFVLDFRSGYTPGTLGFGVDTLGMLGLKLDSSPDRSGTGLLPVGHDGRAPDQYSKFGLAAKVRVSKSELKVGTQILKYPTIASSTGRILPQTFQAGILTAKELDNLTFTFGDINRTTLRDYSHNQSLTLVNKNKRFSSTPDADDFKLGGADYAIGKNLTLSYQYGELDNIYRQQYIGLVHNLALPLGALKSDVRYYISNEAGDARAGKVDNRTLNALFSYTLSGHGVGLGYQGLSGSTAMPYVVGTDAYLTNYMMANDFMERGERSWQLRYSYDFAALGIPGLTFATRYTKADHANPATVAGEGREWERDTDLGYTVQSGALKNVSVLWRNAALRSNYLRDIDENRLIVSYTLPLF
;
A
#
# COMPACT_ATOMS: atom_id res chain seq x y z
N MET A 1 -11.41 -47.76 -53.51
CA MET A 1 -10.25 -48.11 -52.67
C MET A 1 -9.71 -46.78 -52.14
N HIS A 2 -9.70 -46.41 -50.86
CA HIS A 2 -9.80 -47.08 -49.58
C HIS A 2 -10.61 -46.17 -48.62
N ASN A 3 -11.51 -46.76 -47.84
CA ASN A 3 -12.00 -46.17 -46.60
C ASN A 3 -10.85 -46.18 -45.58
N ASN A 4 -10.72 -45.16 -44.74
CA ASN A 4 -10.51 -45.37 -43.30
C ASN A 4 -10.64 -44.07 -42.48
N LYS A 5 -11.53 -44.19 -41.49
CA LYS A 5 -11.76 -43.28 -40.38
C LYS A 5 -10.46 -43.08 -39.60
N LYS A 6 -10.13 -41.84 -39.20
CA LYS A 6 -9.11 -41.58 -38.17
C LYS A 6 -9.76 -41.02 -36.92
N ALA A 7 -9.38 -41.65 -35.82
CA ALA A 7 -9.91 -41.53 -34.47
C ALA A 7 -9.61 -40.15 -33.85
N PHE A 8 -10.58 -39.67 -33.07
CA PHE A 8 -10.38 -38.69 -32.02
C PHE A 8 -9.54 -39.32 -30.91
N LEU A 9 -8.35 -38.79 -30.63
CA LEU A 9 -7.67 -39.02 -29.36
C LEU A 9 -8.33 -38.13 -28.31
N GLY A 10 -9.14 -38.73 -27.44
CA GLY A 10 -9.56 -38.13 -26.18
C GLY A 10 -8.41 -38.21 -25.19
N THR A 11 -7.81 -37.07 -24.85
CA THR A 11 -6.90 -36.99 -23.70
C THR A 11 -7.76 -36.88 -22.45
N THR A 12 -7.88 -38.00 -21.74
CA THR A 12 -8.47 -38.11 -20.41
C THR A 12 -7.83 -37.12 -19.44
N LEU A 13 -8.60 -36.13 -18.98
CA LEU A 13 -8.33 -35.45 -17.72
C LEU A 13 -8.45 -36.50 -16.61
N LEU A 14 -7.33 -36.81 -15.94
CA LEU A 14 -7.37 -37.51 -14.66
C LEU A 14 -8.05 -36.60 -13.62
N PRO A 15 -9.11 -37.06 -12.94
CA PRO A 15 -9.63 -36.37 -11.79
C PRO A 15 -8.66 -36.60 -10.63
N LEU A 16 -7.93 -35.57 -10.20
CA LEU A 16 -7.28 -35.55 -8.89
C LEU A 16 -8.38 -35.36 -7.83
N GLY A 17 -9.19 -36.41 -7.66
CA GLY A 17 -10.12 -36.57 -6.57
C GLY A 17 -9.41 -37.05 -5.31
N LEU A 18 -9.42 -36.18 -4.29
CA LEU A 18 -9.79 -36.52 -2.92
C LEU A 18 -9.27 -37.85 -2.36
N PHE A 19 -8.01 -37.86 -1.90
CA PHE A 19 -7.60 -38.61 -0.71
C PHE A 19 -6.45 -37.86 -0.04
N ALA A 20 -6.76 -36.73 0.61
CA ALA A 20 -5.86 -36.20 1.63
C ALA A 20 -6.04 -37.08 2.89
N PRO A 21 -5.00 -37.75 3.40
CA PRO A 21 -5.09 -38.44 4.68
C PRO A 21 -5.49 -37.42 5.75
N SER A 22 -6.50 -37.73 6.55
CA SER A 22 -6.98 -36.90 7.66
C SER A 22 -5.87 -36.47 8.63
N ALA A 23 -4.73 -37.17 8.65
CA ALA A 23 -3.54 -36.82 9.42
C ALA A 23 -2.78 -35.57 8.91
N PHE A 24 -2.86 -35.22 7.62
CA PHE A 24 -2.24 -33.99 7.07
C PHE A 24 -3.13 -32.75 7.22
N ALA A 25 -4.39 -32.94 7.62
CA ALA A 25 -5.35 -31.84 7.83
C ALA A 25 -5.19 -31.17 9.20
N ALA A 26 -4.65 -31.88 10.20
CA ALA A 26 -4.39 -31.33 11.52
C ALA A 26 -3.41 -30.15 11.43
N GLY A 27 -3.72 -29.02 12.05
CA GLY A 27 -2.95 -27.78 11.91
C GLY A 27 -3.19 -27.03 10.58
N PHE A 28 -3.18 -27.70 9.42
CA PHE A 28 -3.47 -27.02 8.14
C PHE A 28 -4.90 -26.46 8.11
N ALA A 29 -5.90 -27.30 8.36
CA ALA A 29 -7.30 -26.88 8.39
C ALA A 29 -7.64 -26.18 9.72
N ASP A 30 -7.10 -26.68 10.83
CA ASP A 30 -7.42 -26.17 12.17
C ASP A 30 -6.93 -24.74 12.40
N ASP A 31 -5.76 -24.38 11.87
CA ASP A 31 -5.21 -23.01 11.96
C ASP A 31 -5.56 -22.15 10.74
N SER A 32 -6.47 -22.63 9.89
CA SER A 32 -6.98 -21.84 8.77
C SER A 32 -7.88 -20.71 9.28
N HIS A 33 -7.79 -19.56 8.63
CA HIS A 33 -8.72 -18.47 8.85
C HIS A 33 -9.19 -17.85 7.54
N VAL A 34 -10.46 -17.45 7.52
CA VAL A 34 -11.04 -16.68 6.42
C VAL A 34 -11.60 -15.37 6.94
N THR A 35 -11.25 -14.28 6.27
CA THR A 35 -11.88 -12.96 6.51
C THR A 35 -12.51 -12.45 5.22
N LEU A 36 -13.72 -11.88 5.34
CA LEU A 36 -14.35 -11.11 4.29
C LEU A 36 -14.36 -9.64 4.71
N GLN A 37 -13.58 -8.82 4.00
CA GLN A 37 -13.61 -7.38 4.14
C GLN A 37 -14.57 -6.80 3.10
N THR A 38 -15.45 -5.91 3.55
CA THR A 38 -16.37 -5.17 2.68
C THR A 38 -16.09 -3.68 2.82
N SER A 39 -16.12 -2.95 1.70
CA SER A 39 -15.90 -1.50 1.69
C SER A 39 -16.85 -0.82 0.71
N ASN A 40 -17.72 0.04 1.22
CA ASN A 40 -18.49 0.97 0.41
C ASN A 40 -17.74 2.30 0.37
N PHE A 41 -17.40 2.78 -0.82
CA PHE A 41 -16.43 3.87 -0.98
C PHE A 41 -16.94 4.89 -1.99
N TYR A 42 -17.34 6.05 -1.50
CA TYR A 42 -17.60 7.24 -2.31
C TYR A 42 -16.36 8.14 -2.29
N MET A 43 -15.92 8.60 -3.45
CA MET A 43 -14.81 9.54 -3.59
C MET A 43 -15.18 10.64 -4.56
N ASN A 44 -14.97 11.90 -4.17
CA ASN A 44 -15.09 13.07 -5.03
C ASN A 44 -13.84 13.94 -4.86
N ARG A 45 -13.12 14.16 -5.97
CA ARG A 45 -11.98 15.07 -6.11
C ARG A 45 -12.36 16.18 -7.08
N ASP A 46 -12.55 17.39 -6.57
CA ASP A 46 -12.81 18.60 -7.32
C ASP A 46 -11.48 19.32 -7.63
N PHE A 47 -11.28 19.71 -8.88
CA PHE A 47 -10.12 20.48 -9.31
C PHE A 47 -10.54 21.93 -9.54
N ARG A 48 -9.87 22.88 -8.85
CA ARG A 48 -10.37 24.26 -8.72
C ARG A 48 -10.05 25.21 -9.89
N GLU A 49 -9.35 24.76 -10.94
CA GLU A 49 -9.07 25.56 -12.14
C GLU A 49 -9.86 25.15 -13.39
N ASP A 50 -10.10 26.12 -14.28
CA ASP A 50 -11.03 26.05 -15.42
C ASP A 50 -10.62 25.08 -16.55
N ALA A 51 -9.34 24.79 -16.74
CA ALA A 51 -8.87 23.97 -17.87
C ALA A 51 -8.74 22.48 -17.49
N GLY A 52 -9.35 21.60 -18.30
CA GLY A 52 -9.23 20.14 -18.19
C GLY A 52 -10.38 19.48 -17.44
N VAL A 53 -10.13 18.31 -16.85
CA VAL A 53 -11.14 17.56 -16.09
C VAL A 53 -11.52 18.37 -14.84
N SER A 54 -12.81 18.72 -14.69
CA SER A 54 -13.30 19.50 -13.54
C SER A 54 -13.32 18.67 -12.25
N LYS A 55 -13.73 17.40 -12.30
CA LYS A 55 -13.76 16.53 -11.13
C LYS A 55 -13.51 15.06 -11.47
N ARG A 56 -13.12 14.28 -10.46
CA ARG A 56 -13.17 12.81 -10.48
C ARG A 56 -14.06 12.35 -9.34
N GLU A 57 -15.14 11.66 -9.66
CA GLU A 57 -16.19 11.33 -8.70
C GLU A 57 -16.78 9.95 -9.04
N GLU A 58 -16.60 9.00 -8.14
CA GLU A 58 -17.05 7.62 -8.30
C GLU A 58 -17.52 7.05 -6.96
N TRP A 59 -18.47 6.12 -7.05
CA TRP A 59 -18.97 5.33 -5.92
C TRP A 59 -18.87 3.85 -6.26
N ALA A 60 -18.30 3.06 -5.35
CA ALA A 60 -18.10 1.64 -5.58
C ALA A 60 -18.21 0.82 -4.29
N GLN A 61 -18.46 -0.48 -4.47
CA GLN A 61 -18.46 -1.49 -3.42
C GLN A 61 -17.32 -2.49 -3.66
N GLY A 62 -16.46 -2.68 -2.67
CA GLY A 62 -15.38 -3.66 -2.67
C GLY A 62 -15.65 -4.84 -1.75
N PHE A 63 -15.15 -6.01 -2.15
CA PHE A 63 -15.09 -7.24 -1.37
C PHE A 63 -13.67 -7.81 -1.48
N VAL A 64 -13.06 -8.13 -0.34
CA VAL A 64 -11.77 -8.85 -0.26
C VAL A 64 -11.97 -10.06 0.64
N LEU A 65 -11.98 -11.24 0.03
CA LEU A 65 -11.95 -12.52 0.71
C LEU A 65 -10.49 -12.95 0.87
N ASP A 66 -10.00 -12.97 2.10
CA ASP A 66 -8.65 -13.38 2.45
C ASP A 66 -8.71 -14.71 3.21
N PHE A 67 -8.26 -15.78 2.55
CA PHE A 67 -8.09 -17.10 3.15
C PHE A 67 -6.61 -17.39 3.36
N ARG A 68 -6.28 -17.82 4.57
CA ARG A 68 -4.94 -18.24 4.94
C ARG A 68 -5.04 -19.61 5.58
N SER A 69 -4.40 -20.62 5.00
CA SER A 69 -4.34 -21.93 5.65
C SER A 69 -3.42 -21.89 6.88
N GLY A 70 -3.53 -22.89 7.74
CA GLY A 70 -2.45 -23.27 8.65
C GLY A 70 -1.27 -23.91 7.91
N TYR A 71 -0.42 -24.61 8.67
CA TYR A 71 0.69 -25.40 8.11
C TYR A 71 0.47 -26.88 8.36
N THR A 72 0.86 -27.72 7.39
CA THR A 72 0.91 -29.17 7.61
C THR A 72 1.86 -29.51 8.76
N PRO A 73 1.58 -30.56 9.55
CA PRO A 73 2.50 -30.98 10.62
C PRO A 73 3.84 -31.48 10.08
N GLY A 74 4.91 -31.28 10.85
CA GLY A 74 6.26 -31.78 10.56
C GLY A 74 7.33 -30.68 10.56
N THR A 75 8.58 -31.07 10.27
CA THR A 75 9.72 -30.14 10.19
C THR A 75 9.55 -29.10 9.09
N LEU A 76 8.96 -29.51 7.96
CA LEU A 76 8.56 -28.64 6.86
C LEU A 76 7.04 -28.52 6.88
N GLY A 77 6.54 -27.36 7.29
CA GLY A 77 5.13 -27.04 7.22
C GLY A 77 4.79 -26.41 5.88
N PHE A 78 3.78 -26.92 5.19
CA PHE A 78 3.28 -26.36 3.93
C PHE A 78 1.92 -25.71 4.14
N GLY A 79 1.67 -24.60 3.46
CA GLY A 79 0.43 -23.86 3.50
C GLY A 79 0.10 -23.21 2.15
N VAL A 80 -1.11 -22.69 2.07
CA VAL A 80 -1.60 -21.93 0.92
C VAL A 80 -2.43 -20.74 1.39
N ASP A 81 -2.29 -19.63 0.69
CA ASP A 81 -3.06 -18.43 0.90
C ASP A 81 -3.77 -18.04 -0.38
N THR A 82 -4.98 -17.50 -0.25
CA THR A 82 -5.82 -17.06 -1.37
C THR A 82 -6.40 -15.68 -1.12
N LEU A 83 -6.43 -14.85 -2.16
CA LEU A 83 -7.11 -13.57 -2.19
C LEU A 83 -8.15 -13.58 -3.30
N GLY A 84 -9.43 -13.54 -2.93
CA GLY A 84 -10.54 -13.27 -3.84
C GLY A 84 -10.96 -11.81 -3.71
N MET A 85 -11.03 -11.07 -4.82
CA MET A 85 -11.34 -9.64 -4.80
C MET A 85 -12.37 -9.29 -5.86
N LEU A 86 -13.37 -8.50 -5.49
CA LEU A 86 -14.44 -8.02 -6.37
C LEU A 86 -14.71 -6.54 -6.08
N GLY A 87 -14.68 -5.72 -7.12
CA GLY A 87 -15.15 -4.34 -7.09
C GLY A 87 -16.37 -4.18 -7.99
N LEU A 88 -17.41 -3.54 -7.48
CA LEU A 88 -18.66 -3.23 -8.16
C LEU A 88 -18.81 -1.72 -8.28
N LYS A 89 -19.12 -1.23 -9.49
CA LYS A 89 -19.49 0.16 -9.71
C LYS A 89 -20.90 0.41 -9.19
N LEU A 90 -21.06 1.45 -8.39
CA LEU A 90 -22.38 1.98 -7.99
C LEU A 90 -22.69 3.26 -8.78
N ASP A 91 -21.69 4.12 -9.00
CA ASP A 91 -21.83 5.35 -9.79
C ASP A 91 -20.48 5.77 -10.41
N SER A 92 -20.48 6.12 -11.70
CA SER A 92 -19.34 6.67 -12.46
C SER A 92 -19.83 7.13 -13.85
N SER A 93 -19.10 8.04 -14.47
CA SER A 93 -19.35 8.53 -15.85
C SER A 93 -18.02 8.93 -16.52
N PRO A 94 -17.88 8.85 -17.87
CA PRO A 94 -16.62 9.16 -18.56
C PRO A 94 -15.96 10.49 -18.24
N ASP A 95 -16.76 11.52 -17.95
CA ASP A 95 -16.32 12.87 -17.62
C ASP A 95 -15.73 13.00 -16.20
N ARG A 96 -15.94 11.99 -15.34
CA ARG A 96 -15.57 12.01 -13.92
C ARG A 96 -14.99 10.69 -13.41
N SER A 97 -14.53 9.81 -14.29
CA SER A 97 -13.89 8.54 -13.91
C SER A 97 -12.43 8.72 -13.49
N GLY A 98 -11.80 7.65 -12.98
CA GLY A 98 -10.36 7.64 -12.71
C GLY A 98 -9.98 8.10 -11.30
N THR A 99 -10.85 7.86 -10.31
CA THR A 99 -10.53 8.03 -8.89
C THR A 99 -9.53 6.99 -8.36
N GLY A 100 -9.37 5.90 -9.11
CA GLY A 100 -8.66 4.69 -8.71
C GLY A 100 -9.49 3.71 -7.89
N LEU A 101 -10.82 3.94 -7.78
CA LEU A 101 -11.76 2.94 -7.26
C LEU A 101 -12.10 1.89 -8.31
N LEU A 102 -12.22 2.29 -9.58
CA LEU A 102 -12.63 1.43 -10.69
C LEU A 102 -11.59 1.54 -11.84
N PRO A 103 -11.43 0.49 -12.66
CA PRO A 103 -10.69 0.59 -13.91
C PRO A 103 -11.31 1.65 -14.84
N VAL A 104 -10.51 2.23 -15.73
CA VAL A 104 -10.98 3.17 -16.75
C VAL A 104 -10.77 2.55 -18.13
N GLY A 105 -11.86 2.37 -18.88
CA GLY A 105 -11.83 1.90 -20.26
C GLY A 105 -11.27 2.94 -21.23
N HIS A 106 -10.98 2.49 -22.46
CA HIS A 106 -10.43 3.35 -23.52
C HIS A 106 -11.37 4.52 -23.91
N ASP A 107 -12.67 4.37 -23.69
CA ASP A 107 -13.71 5.37 -23.91
C ASP A 107 -13.99 6.24 -22.67
N GLY A 108 -13.17 6.09 -21.63
CA GLY A 108 -13.32 6.77 -20.34
C GLY A 108 -14.33 6.12 -19.39
N ARG A 109 -15.11 5.12 -19.83
CA ARG A 109 -16.12 4.47 -18.97
C ARG A 109 -15.47 3.52 -17.97
N ALA A 110 -15.93 3.56 -16.72
CA ALA A 110 -15.65 2.51 -15.76
C ALA A 110 -16.57 1.29 -16.00
N PRO A 111 -16.04 0.04 -15.97
CA PRO A 111 -16.84 -1.16 -16.10
C PRO A 111 -17.78 -1.33 -14.89
N ASP A 112 -18.84 -2.12 -15.05
CA ASP A 112 -19.81 -2.39 -13.97
C ASP A 112 -19.21 -3.19 -12.81
N GLN A 113 -18.20 -4.02 -13.11
CA GLN A 113 -17.47 -4.78 -12.12
C GLN A 113 -16.05 -5.10 -12.60
N TYR A 114 -15.17 -5.42 -11.66
CA TYR A 114 -13.86 -6.02 -11.92
C TYR A 114 -13.44 -6.91 -10.76
N SER A 115 -12.63 -7.93 -11.05
CA SER A 115 -12.20 -8.90 -10.05
C SER A 115 -10.72 -9.22 -10.16
N LYS A 116 -10.14 -9.67 -9.05
CA LYS A 116 -8.78 -10.21 -9.00
C LYS A 116 -8.81 -11.51 -8.21
N PHE A 117 -7.94 -12.43 -8.57
CA PHE A 117 -7.70 -13.64 -7.82
C PHE A 117 -6.19 -13.81 -7.64
N GLY A 118 -5.77 -14.13 -6.42
CA GLY A 118 -4.38 -14.35 -6.07
C GLY A 118 -4.21 -15.64 -5.28
N LEU A 119 -3.12 -16.36 -5.57
CA LEU A 119 -2.75 -17.58 -4.86
C LEU A 119 -1.28 -17.49 -4.45
N ALA A 120 -0.96 -17.93 -3.23
CA ALA A 120 0.41 -18.06 -2.77
C ALA A 120 0.62 -19.37 -2.01
N ALA A 121 1.70 -20.07 -2.35
CA ALA A 121 2.21 -21.17 -1.55
C ALA A 121 3.13 -20.63 -0.46
N LYS A 122 3.11 -21.25 0.72
CA LYS A 122 4.02 -20.92 1.82
C LYS A 122 4.62 -22.18 2.42
N VAL A 123 5.89 -22.11 2.76
CA VAL A 123 6.62 -23.17 3.48
C VAL A 123 7.28 -22.56 4.70
N ARG A 124 7.19 -23.26 5.84
CA ARG A 124 7.79 -22.85 7.10
C ARG A 124 8.72 -23.95 7.62
N VAL A 125 9.88 -23.52 8.10
CA VAL A 125 10.84 -24.35 8.83
C VAL A 125 11.34 -23.54 10.01
N SER A 126 11.28 -24.10 11.23
CA SER A 126 11.60 -23.36 12.45
C SER A 126 10.77 -22.06 12.55
N LYS A 127 11.43 -20.90 12.64
CA LYS A 127 10.83 -19.56 12.71
C LYS A 127 10.96 -18.81 11.37
N SER A 128 11.34 -19.53 10.31
CA SER A 128 11.55 -18.98 8.97
C SER A 128 10.46 -19.42 8.00
N GLU A 129 10.04 -18.52 7.14
CA GLU A 129 8.95 -18.72 6.20
C GLU A 129 9.31 -18.19 4.81
N LEU A 130 9.14 -19.03 3.79
CA LEU A 130 9.17 -18.63 2.38
C LEU A 130 7.75 -18.64 1.85
N LYS A 131 7.32 -17.54 1.24
CA LYS A 131 6.02 -17.38 0.60
C LYS A 131 6.19 -16.95 -0.84
N VAL A 132 5.61 -17.71 -1.78
CA VAL A 132 5.73 -17.50 -3.22
C VAL A 132 4.35 -17.42 -3.83
N GLY A 133 4.04 -16.31 -4.51
CA GLY A 133 2.75 -16.09 -5.14
C GLY A 133 2.26 -14.65 -5.04
N THR A 134 0.94 -14.49 -5.10
CA THR A 134 0.29 -13.19 -4.98
C THR A 134 0.25 -12.73 -3.52
N GLN A 135 0.76 -11.54 -3.25
CA GLN A 135 0.89 -10.98 -1.90
C GLN A 135 0.54 -9.50 -1.86
N ILE A 136 0.05 -9.04 -0.70
CA ILE A 136 -0.03 -7.62 -0.35
C ILE A 136 1.22 -7.33 0.48
N LEU A 137 2.12 -6.49 -0.03
CA LEU A 137 3.40 -6.22 0.61
C LEU A 137 3.37 -4.90 1.38
N LYS A 138 4.09 -4.81 2.50
CA LYS A 138 4.20 -3.60 3.32
C LYS A 138 5.63 -3.42 3.83
N TYR A 139 6.57 -3.27 2.89
CA TYR A 139 7.97 -3.03 3.18
C TYR A 139 8.35 -1.56 2.93
N PRO A 140 9.34 -1.00 3.67
CA PRO A 140 9.79 0.38 3.48
C PRO A 140 10.10 0.79 2.04
N THR A 141 10.76 -0.08 1.26
CA THR A 141 11.13 0.21 -0.14
C THR A 141 10.04 -0.17 -1.16
N ILE A 142 9.03 -0.96 -0.74
CA ILE A 142 7.89 -1.36 -1.59
C ILE A 142 6.67 -1.74 -0.75
N ALA A 143 5.61 -0.93 -0.82
CA ALA A 143 4.38 -1.14 -0.07
C ALA A 143 3.13 -1.03 -0.97
N SER A 144 2.38 -2.11 -1.07
CA SER A 144 1.08 -2.15 -1.74
C SER A 144 0.18 -1.02 -1.29
N SER A 145 -0.41 -0.29 -2.24
CA SER A 145 -1.47 0.65 -1.87
C SER A 145 -2.74 -0.05 -1.44
N THR A 146 -3.31 0.40 -0.33
CA THR A 146 -4.56 -0.12 0.24
C THR A 146 -5.59 1.00 0.45
N GLY A 147 -5.38 2.16 -0.18
CA GLY A 147 -6.19 3.37 0.02
C GLY A 147 -7.45 3.50 -0.86
N ARG A 148 -7.91 2.41 -1.49
CA ARG A 148 -9.09 2.32 -2.37
C ARG A 148 -9.87 1.03 -2.06
N ILE A 149 -10.87 0.66 -2.88
CA ILE A 149 -11.74 -0.49 -2.58
C ILE A 149 -11.03 -1.84 -2.64
N LEU A 150 -10.05 -2.02 -3.54
CA LEU A 150 -9.24 -3.23 -3.64
C LEU A 150 -7.75 -2.87 -3.51
N PRO A 151 -6.95 -3.71 -2.84
CA PRO A 151 -5.52 -3.46 -2.68
C PRO A 151 -4.74 -3.68 -3.98
N GLN A 152 -3.56 -3.07 -4.06
CA GLN A 152 -2.51 -3.48 -4.99
C GLN A 152 -1.91 -4.81 -4.50
N THR A 153 -1.64 -5.72 -5.42
CA THR A 153 -0.94 -6.98 -5.13
C THR A 153 0.32 -7.12 -5.97
N PHE A 154 1.24 -7.94 -5.49
CA PHE A 154 2.49 -8.28 -6.16
C PHE A 154 2.60 -9.78 -6.33
N GLN A 155 3.20 -10.21 -7.43
CA GLN A 155 3.70 -11.57 -7.57
C GLN A 155 5.13 -11.60 -7.04
N ALA A 156 5.33 -12.30 -5.92
CA ALA A 156 6.56 -12.21 -5.15
C ALA A 156 6.96 -13.54 -4.53
N GLY A 157 8.27 -13.78 -4.44
CA GLY A 157 8.89 -14.75 -3.52
C GLY A 157 9.52 -13.98 -2.36
N ILE A 158 9.03 -14.18 -1.15
CA ILE A 158 9.49 -13.49 0.06
C ILE A 158 9.93 -14.51 1.10
N LEU A 159 11.18 -14.42 1.54
CA LEU A 159 11.72 -15.16 2.68
C LEU A 159 11.78 -14.24 3.90
N THR A 160 11.15 -14.64 5.00
CA THR A 160 11.26 -13.99 6.31
C THR A 160 11.88 -14.96 7.30
N ALA A 161 13.04 -14.62 7.85
CA ALA A 161 13.77 -15.47 8.81
C ALA A 161 13.82 -14.80 10.19
N LYS A 162 13.41 -15.55 11.23
CA LYS A 162 13.36 -15.09 12.63
C LYS A 162 14.08 -16.04 13.58
N GLU A 163 15.21 -16.59 13.13
CA GLU A 163 15.98 -17.58 13.89
C GLU A 163 16.74 -16.98 15.08
N LEU A 164 17.12 -15.71 14.98
CA LEU A 164 17.81 -14.98 16.03
C LEU A 164 16.83 -14.14 16.84
N ASP A 165 16.98 -14.14 18.17
CA ASP A 165 16.12 -13.34 19.03
C ASP A 165 16.23 -11.86 18.68
N ASN A 166 15.07 -11.21 18.58
CA ASN A 166 14.90 -9.80 18.26
C ASN A 166 15.36 -9.37 16.85
N LEU A 167 15.89 -10.27 16.02
CA LEU A 167 16.23 -9.98 14.62
C LEU A 167 15.26 -10.66 13.65
N THR A 168 14.75 -9.89 12.69
CA THR A 168 14.00 -10.41 11.54
C THR A 168 14.75 -10.04 10.27
N PHE A 169 15.11 -11.04 9.46
CA PHE A 169 15.65 -10.82 8.12
C PHE A 169 14.55 -11.01 7.08
N THR A 170 14.54 -10.14 6.06
CA THR A 170 13.63 -10.25 4.93
C THR A 170 14.42 -10.21 3.63
N PHE A 171 14.17 -11.16 2.74
CA PHE A 171 14.69 -11.18 1.37
C PHE A 171 13.54 -11.41 0.41
N GLY A 172 13.60 -10.80 -0.77
CA GLY A 172 12.52 -10.96 -1.74
C GLY A 172 12.87 -10.62 -3.16
N ASP A 173 12.09 -11.20 -4.06
CA ASP A 173 12.09 -10.96 -5.50
C ASP A 173 10.63 -10.80 -5.94
N ILE A 174 10.34 -9.73 -6.66
CA ILE A 174 8.99 -9.31 -7.07
C ILE A 174 9.03 -9.02 -8.57
N ASN A 175 8.25 -9.73 -9.37
CA ASN A 175 8.35 -9.62 -10.84
C ASN A 175 7.13 -8.99 -11.52
N ARG A 176 5.97 -8.94 -10.85
CA ARG A 176 4.74 -8.38 -11.40
C ARG A 176 3.93 -7.66 -10.34
N THR A 177 3.14 -6.68 -10.79
CA THR A 177 2.15 -5.99 -9.95
C THR A 177 0.76 -6.04 -10.60
N THR A 178 -0.27 -6.08 -9.77
CA THR A 178 -1.65 -5.80 -10.17
C THR A 178 -2.11 -4.59 -9.38
N LEU A 179 -2.32 -3.48 -10.09
CA LEU A 179 -2.74 -2.22 -9.48
C LEU A 179 -4.13 -2.32 -8.85
N ARG A 180 -4.44 -1.41 -7.92
CA ARG A 180 -5.71 -1.37 -7.14
C ARG A 180 -6.98 -1.34 -8.01
N ASP A 181 -6.90 -0.70 -9.18
CA ASP A 181 -7.97 -0.43 -10.14
C ASP A 181 -7.81 -1.21 -11.46
N TYR A 182 -7.14 -2.36 -11.46
CA TYR A 182 -6.93 -3.21 -12.64
C TYR A 182 -7.14 -4.68 -12.30
N SER A 183 -7.46 -5.52 -13.30
CA SER A 183 -7.59 -6.98 -13.13
C SER A 183 -6.40 -7.78 -13.66
N HIS A 184 -5.57 -7.18 -14.51
CA HIS A 184 -4.41 -7.86 -15.11
C HIS A 184 -3.11 -7.52 -14.37
N ASN A 185 -2.15 -8.44 -14.44
CA ASN A 185 -0.80 -8.19 -13.96
C ASN A 185 0.00 -7.40 -15.01
N GLN A 186 0.97 -6.62 -14.55
CA GLN A 186 1.84 -5.83 -15.41
C GLN A 186 3.26 -5.76 -14.84
N SER A 187 4.21 -5.30 -15.67
CA SER A 187 5.59 -5.03 -15.26
C SER A 187 5.64 -3.97 -14.17
N LEU A 188 6.69 -3.97 -13.36
CA LEU A 188 6.94 -2.88 -12.42
C LEU A 188 7.52 -1.68 -13.17
N THR A 189 7.11 -0.48 -12.78
CA THR A 189 7.63 0.77 -13.34
C THR A 189 7.77 1.81 -12.23
N LEU A 190 8.60 2.83 -12.44
CA LEU A 190 8.72 3.97 -11.51
C LEU A 190 7.68 5.05 -11.79
N VAL A 191 7.26 5.77 -10.74
CA VAL A 191 6.43 6.97 -10.88
C VAL A 191 7.23 8.10 -11.53
N ASN A 192 6.75 8.59 -12.67
CA ASN A 192 7.32 9.75 -13.38
C ASN A 192 6.37 10.96 -13.42
N LYS A 193 5.74 11.26 -12.28
CA LYS A 193 4.97 12.50 -12.08
C LYS A 193 5.86 13.71 -12.36
N ASN A 194 5.30 14.78 -12.94
CA ASN A 194 6.01 16.05 -13.20
C ASN A 194 7.33 15.91 -13.98
N LYS A 195 7.48 14.85 -14.80
CA LYS A 195 8.73 14.54 -15.53
C LYS A 195 9.95 14.50 -14.61
N ARG A 196 9.78 13.95 -13.40
CA ARG A 196 10.85 13.75 -12.40
C ARG A 196 12.03 12.93 -12.93
N PHE A 197 11.77 12.05 -13.89
CA PHE A 197 12.73 11.15 -14.53
C PHE A 197 12.57 11.19 -16.06
N SER A 198 13.56 10.66 -16.80
CA SER A 198 13.59 10.75 -18.27
C SER A 198 12.53 9.90 -18.97
N SER A 199 12.08 8.81 -18.34
CA SER A 199 11.12 7.86 -18.91
C SER A 199 10.46 7.02 -17.80
N THR A 200 9.54 6.12 -18.18
CA THR A 200 8.90 5.14 -17.30
C THR A 200 9.08 3.74 -17.90
N PRO A 201 10.30 3.18 -17.86
CA PRO A 201 10.56 1.88 -18.46
C PRO A 201 10.02 0.76 -17.57
N ASP A 202 9.72 -0.38 -18.21
CA ASP A 202 9.44 -1.63 -17.53
C ASP A 202 10.73 -2.17 -16.89
N ALA A 203 10.60 -2.65 -15.65
CA ALA A 203 11.60 -3.46 -14.96
C ALA A 203 11.20 -4.93 -14.98
N ASP A 204 12.20 -5.81 -15.03
CA ASP A 204 11.99 -7.26 -15.00
C ASP A 204 11.66 -7.74 -13.57
N ASP A 205 12.32 -7.18 -12.57
CA ASP A 205 12.08 -7.49 -11.16
C ASP A 205 12.33 -6.30 -10.21
N PHE A 206 11.90 -6.49 -8.96
CA PHE A 206 12.27 -5.69 -7.82
C PHE A 206 12.82 -6.61 -6.73
N LYS A 207 14.08 -6.44 -6.37
CA LYS A 207 14.76 -7.22 -5.32
C LYS A 207 14.78 -6.44 -4.02
N LEU A 208 14.57 -7.13 -2.90
CA LEU A 208 14.70 -6.54 -1.57
C LEU A 208 15.48 -7.44 -0.61
N GLY A 209 16.17 -6.80 0.33
CA GLY A 209 16.94 -7.48 1.38
C GLY A 209 17.08 -6.55 2.58
N GLY A 210 16.85 -7.03 3.79
CA GLY A 210 16.89 -6.16 4.96
C GLY A 210 16.79 -6.89 6.29
N ALA A 211 16.94 -6.12 7.36
CA ALA A 211 16.84 -6.59 8.72
C ALA A 211 16.14 -5.57 9.63
N ASP A 212 15.33 -6.07 10.54
CA ASP A 212 14.77 -5.33 11.67
C ASP A 212 15.34 -5.88 12.97
N TYR A 213 15.81 -4.99 13.85
CA TYR A 213 16.36 -5.32 15.16
C TYR A 213 15.61 -4.60 16.27
N ALA A 214 14.94 -5.36 17.14
CA ALA A 214 14.27 -4.85 18.33
C ALA A 214 15.24 -4.75 19.52
N ILE A 215 15.60 -3.53 19.90
CA ILE A 215 16.42 -3.26 21.08
C ILE A 215 15.48 -3.08 22.27
N GLY A 216 15.33 -4.15 23.05
CA GLY A 216 14.34 -4.21 24.13
C GLY A 216 12.91 -4.11 23.59
N LYS A 217 12.01 -3.45 24.34
CA LYS A 217 10.59 -3.33 23.98
C LYS A 217 10.24 -2.04 23.25
N ASN A 218 11.16 -1.08 23.25
CA ASN A 218 10.82 0.33 22.97
C ASN A 218 11.49 0.85 21.70
N LEU A 219 12.55 0.22 21.20
CA LEU A 219 13.33 0.71 20.07
C LEU A 219 13.43 -0.37 19.00
N THR A 220 13.10 -0.01 17.76
CA THR A 220 13.33 -0.84 16.58
C THR A 220 14.22 -0.08 15.61
N LEU A 221 15.31 -0.71 15.19
CA LEU A 221 16.17 -0.26 14.10
C LEU A 221 15.89 -1.11 12.87
N SER A 222 15.79 -0.48 11.72
CA SER A 222 15.46 -1.14 10.46
C SER A 222 16.46 -0.75 9.38
N TYR A 223 16.87 -1.70 8.57
CA TYR A 223 17.63 -1.46 7.35
C TYR A 223 17.03 -2.27 6.21
N GLN A 224 16.86 -1.67 5.04
CA GLN A 224 16.39 -2.38 3.86
C GLN A 224 17.02 -1.82 2.58
N TYR A 225 17.54 -2.73 1.77
CA TYR A 225 17.87 -2.53 0.37
C TYR A 225 16.66 -2.87 -0.49
N GLY A 226 16.41 -2.07 -1.52
CA GLY A 226 15.48 -2.36 -2.61
C GLY A 226 16.08 -1.94 -3.94
N GLU A 227 15.90 -2.73 -4.99
CA GLU A 227 16.36 -2.40 -6.35
C GLU A 227 15.25 -2.71 -7.34
N LEU A 228 14.84 -1.71 -8.12
CA LEU A 228 14.02 -1.86 -9.31
C LEU A 228 14.95 -2.01 -10.50
N ASP A 229 14.95 -3.20 -11.12
CA ASP A 229 15.96 -3.61 -12.09
C ASP A 229 16.19 -2.57 -13.20
N ASN A 230 17.46 -2.29 -13.47
CA ASN A 230 17.91 -1.33 -14.49
C ASN A 230 17.34 0.09 -14.38
N ILE A 231 16.76 0.46 -13.23
CA ILE A 231 16.14 1.77 -12.99
C ILE A 231 16.77 2.46 -11.79
N TYR A 232 16.54 1.94 -10.58
CA TYR A 232 17.06 2.54 -9.35
C TYR A 232 17.29 1.51 -8.26
N ARG A 233 18.24 1.81 -7.37
CA ARG A 233 18.40 1.16 -6.07
C ARG A 233 18.19 2.14 -4.94
N GLN A 234 17.70 1.64 -3.82
CA GLN A 234 17.33 2.44 -2.67
C GLN A 234 17.75 1.74 -1.38
N GLN A 235 18.44 2.48 -0.53
CA GLN A 235 18.76 2.11 0.85
C GLN A 235 17.78 2.81 1.77
N TYR A 236 17.18 2.09 2.69
CA TYR A 236 16.34 2.61 3.77
C TYR A 236 17.01 2.32 5.11
N ILE A 237 17.06 3.33 5.97
CA ILE A 237 17.47 3.23 7.37
C ILE A 237 16.34 3.83 8.22
N GLY A 238 15.84 3.06 9.17
CA GLY A 238 14.70 3.41 10.00
C GLY A 238 14.98 3.29 11.49
N LEU A 239 14.35 4.14 12.27
CA LEU A 239 14.30 4.08 13.71
C LEU A 239 12.89 4.39 14.19
N VAL A 240 12.32 3.50 14.99
CA VAL A 240 11.07 3.75 15.72
C VAL A 240 11.34 3.58 17.21
N HIS A 241 11.05 4.61 18.00
CA HIS A 241 11.20 4.61 19.45
C HIS A 241 9.89 4.99 20.13
N ASN A 242 9.44 4.18 21.09
CA ASN A 242 8.27 4.44 21.92
C ASN A 242 8.71 4.62 23.37
N LEU A 243 8.52 5.84 23.91
CA LEU A 243 8.88 6.21 25.26
C LEU A 243 7.63 6.52 26.08
N ALA A 244 7.32 5.66 27.04
CA ALA A 244 6.35 5.99 28.07
C ALA A 244 6.92 7.07 29.01
N LEU A 245 6.15 8.11 29.27
CA LEU A 245 6.45 9.23 30.16
C LEU A 245 5.42 9.25 31.30
N PRO A 246 5.71 9.89 32.45
CA PRO A 246 4.77 9.91 33.58
C PRO A 246 3.36 10.42 33.26
N LEU A 247 3.24 11.32 32.28
CA LEU A 247 1.98 11.95 31.88
C LEU A 247 1.56 11.58 30.45
N GLY A 248 2.23 10.66 29.75
CA GLY A 248 1.90 10.41 28.36
C GLY A 248 2.87 9.48 27.66
N ALA A 249 2.91 9.51 26.34
CA ALA A 249 3.88 8.74 25.57
C ALA A 249 4.40 9.55 24.40
N LEU A 250 5.72 9.49 24.20
CA LEU A 250 6.42 10.04 23.05
C LEU A 250 6.77 8.91 22.06
N LYS A 251 6.42 9.09 20.79
CA LYS A 251 6.88 8.25 19.68
C LYS A 251 7.80 9.06 18.78
N SER A 252 8.96 8.51 18.45
CA SER A 252 9.89 9.04 17.45
C SER A 252 9.97 8.06 16.28
N ASP A 253 9.73 8.54 15.07
CA ASP A 253 9.83 7.76 13.83
C ASP A 253 10.74 8.54 12.87
N VAL A 254 11.93 7.99 12.60
CA VAL A 254 12.94 8.62 11.74
C VAL A 254 13.31 7.65 10.64
N ARG A 255 13.30 8.15 9.41
CA ARG A 255 13.49 7.39 8.18
C ARG A 255 14.45 8.14 7.28
N TYR A 256 15.41 7.42 6.72
CA TYR A 256 16.37 7.97 5.79
C TYR A 256 16.49 7.07 4.58
N TYR A 257 16.30 7.66 3.41
CA TYR A 257 16.43 6.98 2.12
C TYR A 257 17.63 7.52 1.36
N ILE A 258 18.36 6.64 0.69
CA ILE A 258 19.42 6.98 -0.27
C ILE A 258 19.09 6.24 -1.56
N SER A 259 18.80 6.97 -2.63
CA SER A 259 18.42 6.39 -3.92
C SER A 259 19.41 6.78 -5.00
N ASN A 260 19.85 5.79 -5.78
CA ASN A 260 20.77 5.97 -6.89
C ASN A 260 20.28 5.21 -8.13
N GLU A 261 20.76 5.59 -9.32
CA GLU A 261 20.50 4.76 -10.51
C GLU A 261 21.08 3.35 -10.35
N ALA A 262 20.48 2.38 -11.03
CA ALA A 262 20.91 0.98 -11.04
C ALA A 262 20.94 0.43 -12.46
N GLY A 263 21.85 -0.53 -12.71
CA GLY A 263 22.04 -1.17 -14.01
C GLY A 263 22.21 -0.17 -15.16
N ASP A 264 21.44 -0.35 -16.22
CA ASP A 264 21.45 0.50 -17.42
C ASP A 264 20.88 1.92 -17.20
N ALA A 265 20.35 2.23 -16.01
CA ALA A 265 19.74 3.52 -15.68
C ALA A 265 18.67 3.97 -16.71
N ARG A 266 17.76 3.06 -17.07
CA ARG A 266 16.79 3.24 -18.18
C ARG A 266 15.83 4.42 -17.97
N ALA A 267 15.63 4.86 -16.74
CA ALA A 267 14.85 6.05 -16.39
C ALA A 267 15.68 7.34 -16.33
N GLY A 268 16.96 7.28 -16.69
CA GLY A 268 17.93 8.36 -16.52
C GLY A 268 18.54 8.38 -15.11
N LYS A 269 19.11 9.54 -14.76
CA LYS A 269 19.79 9.74 -13.48
C LYS A 269 18.81 9.57 -12.32
N VAL A 270 19.27 8.91 -11.26
CA VAL A 270 18.61 8.89 -9.96
C VAL A 270 19.66 9.22 -8.90
N ASP A 271 19.44 10.31 -8.17
CA ASP A 271 20.35 10.80 -7.15
C ASP A 271 19.53 11.58 -6.13
N ASN A 272 19.10 10.90 -5.08
CA ASN A 272 18.19 11.44 -4.07
C ASN A 272 18.57 10.93 -2.67
N ARG A 273 18.51 11.82 -1.68
CA ARG A 273 18.45 11.45 -0.27
C ARG A 273 17.24 12.11 0.36
N THR A 274 16.44 11.32 1.07
CA THR A 274 15.22 11.79 1.73
C THR A 274 15.31 11.48 3.21
N LEU A 275 15.37 12.53 4.03
CA LEU A 275 15.18 12.43 5.48
C LEU A 275 13.72 12.70 5.80
N ASN A 276 13.12 11.86 6.61
CA ASN A 276 11.79 12.08 7.15
C ASN A 276 11.81 11.76 8.66
N ALA A 277 11.29 12.67 9.48
CA ALA A 277 11.22 12.49 10.93
C ALA A 277 9.86 12.95 11.44
N LEU A 278 9.29 12.17 12.36
CA LEU A 278 7.97 12.41 12.90
C LEU A 278 7.93 12.09 14.39
N PHE A 279 7.68 13.12 15.19
CA PHE A 279 7.58 13.02 16.64
C PHE A 279 6.12 13.18 17.07
N SER A 280 5.65 12.33 17.98
CA SER A 280 4.26 12.27 18.43
C SER A 280 4.21 12.22 19.94
N TYR A 281 3.47 13.12 20.57
CA TYR A 281 3.14 13.03 21.99
C TYR A 281 1.66 12.71 22.15
N THR A 282 1.34 11.80 23.06
CA THR A 282 -0.05 11.41 23.38
C THR A 282 -0.32 11.54 24.88
N LEU A 283 -1.50 12.07 25.22
CA LEU A 283 -1.97 12.28 26.60
C LEU A 283 -3.50 12.37 26.60
N SER A 284 -4.16 11.53 27.40
CA SER A 284 -5.61 11.60 27.67
C SER A 284 -6.49 11.74 26.40
N GLY A 285 -6.24 10.87 25.42
CA GLY A 285 -6.96 10.89 24.13
C GLY A 285 -6.40 11.89 23.11
N HIS A 286 -5.69 12.94 23.53
CA HIS A 286 -5.01 13.86 22.62
C HIS A 286 -3.74 13.25 22.05
N GLY A 287 -3.50 13.47 20.76
CA GLY A 287 -2.23 13.27 20.10
C GLY A 287 -1.81 14.55 19.39
N VAL A 288 -0.56 14.98 19.58
CA VAL A 288 0.05 16.09 18.85
C VAL A 288 1.32 15.57 18.20
N GLY A 289 1.65 16.04 17.01
CA GLY A 289 2.95 15.74 16.45
C GLY A 289 3.46 16.73 15.44
N LEU A 290 4.78 16.66 15.27
CA LEU A 290 5.55 17.49 14.36
C LEU A 290 6.34 16.57 13.43
N GLY A 291 6.14 16.76 12.13
CA GLY A 291 6.83 16.06 11.06
C GLY A 291 7.75 17.00 10.28
N TYR A 292 8.85 16.46 9.78
CA TYR A 292 9.74 17.10 8.83
C TYR A 292 10.13 16.09 7.75
N GLN A 293 10.18 16.53 6.51
CA GLN A 293 10.69 15.78 5.37
C GLN A 293 11.55 16.70 4.52
N GLY A 294 12.78 16.27 4.20
CA GLY A 294 13.70 17.05 3.38
C GLY A 294 14.36 16.17 2.33
N LEU A 295 14.27 16.60 1.07
CA LEU A 295 14.88 15.95 -0.07
C LEU A 295 16.14 16.70 -0.50
N SER A 296 17.17 15.94 -0.86
CA SER A 296 18.45 16.46 -1.37
C SER A 296 18.98 15.57 -2.48
N GLY A 297 19.93 16.09 -3.26
CA GLY A 297 20.39 15.45 -4.49
C GLY A 297 19.77 16.07 -5.73
N SER A 298 20.20 15.59 -6.89
CA SER A 298 19.83 16.19 -8.18
C SER A 298 18.51 15.70 -8.77
N THR A 299 17.78 14.81 -8.07
CA THR A 299 16.52 14.21 -8.54
C THR A 299 15.45 14.13 -7.43
N ALA A 300 14.19 13.90 -7.82
CA ALA A 300 13.09 13.57 -6.91
C ALA A 300 13.26 12.18 -6.27
N MET A 301 12.46 11.85 -5.25
CA MET A 301 12.50 10.51 -4.65
C MET A 301 11.82 9.48 -5.59
N PRO A 302 12.53 8.41 -6.02
CA PRO A 302 11.93 7.37 -6.84
C PRO A 302 11.09 6.40 -5.99
N TYR A 303 9.99 5.92 -6.57
CA TYR A 303 9.18 4.84 -6.02
C TYR A 303 8.36 4.15 -7.13
N VAL A 304 7.91 2.91 -6.86
CA VAL A 304 7.17 2.08 -7.81
C VAL A 304 5.73 2.55 -7.99
N VAL A 305 5.22 2.54 -9.23
CA VAL A 305 3.84 2.89 -9.55
C VAL A 305 2.84 2.09 -8.71
N GLY A 306 1.82 2.80 -8.22
CA GLY A 306 0.73 2.21 -7.46
C GLY A 306 1.02 1.97 -5.99
N THR A 307 2.28 2.04 -5.55
CA THR A 307 2.66 1.85 -4.14
C THR A 307 2.34 3.08 -3.30
N ASP A 308 2.12 2.86 -2.00
CA ASP A 308 2.13 3.94 -1.00
C ASP A 308 3.58 4.09 -0.53
N ALA A 309 4.24 5.20 -0.88
CA ALA A 309 5.62 5.42 -0.46
C ALA A 309 5.68 5.53 1.08
N TYR A 310 6.65 4.86 1.70
CA TYR A 310 6.76 4.78 3.17
C TYR A 310 7.39 6.04 3.79
N LEU A 311 6.75 7.18 3.57
CA LEU A 311 7.08 8.51 4.10
C LEU A 311 5.98 9.02 5.02
N THR A 312 6.32 9.94 5.94
CA THR A 312 5.31 10.51 6.86
C THR A 312 4.50 11.64 6.24
N ASN A 313 5.07 12.31 5.23
CA ASN A 313 4.37 13.32 4.44
C ASN A 313 3.85 12.76 3.10
N TYR A 314 3.61 11.44 3.02
CA TYR A 314 2.75 10.89 1.97
C TYR A 314 1.29 11.13 2.35
N MET A 315 0.66 12.10 1.69
CA MET A 315 -0.65 12.64 2.08
C MET A 315 -1.78 12.05 1.22
N MET A 316 -3.01 12.51 1.43
CA MET A 316 -4.19 11.94 0.77
C MET A 316 -4.24 12.27 -0.73
N ALA A 317 -3.85 13.49 -1.09
CA ALA A 317 -3.84 14.03 -2.44
C ALA A 317 -2.45 14.08 -3.06
N ASN A 318 -1.39 14.34 -2.27
CA ASN A 318 -0.04 14.59 -2.77
C ASN A 318 1.09 13.84 -2.03
N ASP A 319 2.27 13.76 -2.67
CA ASP A 319 3.41 12.96 -2.20
C ASP A 319 4.59 13.77 -1.61
N PHE A 320 4.73 15.06 -1.93
CA PHE A 320 5.79 15.96 -1.42
C PHE A 320 7.22 15.43 -1.67
N MET A 321 7.46 14.94 -2.90
CA MET A 321 8.70 14.27 -3.30
C MET A 321 9.43 14.97 -4.45
N GLU A 322 9.13 16.23 -4.75
CA GLU A 322 9.87 16.94 -5.78
C GLU A 322 11.34 17.13 -5.42
N ARG A 323 12.17 17.31 -6.45
CA ARG A 323 13.60 17.58 -6.27
C ARG A 323 13.81 18.81 -5.38
N GLY A 324 14.60 18.65 -4.32
CA GLY A 324 14.95 19.73 -3.39
C GLY A 324 13.84 20.11 -2.39
N GLU A 325 12.68 19.46 -2.46
CA GLU A 325 11.52 19.81 -1.66
C GLU A 325 11.75 19.59 -0.16
N ARG A 326 11.28 20.54 0.65
CA ARG A 326 11.28 20.47 2.10
C ARG A 326 9.87 20.69 2.59
N SER A 327 9.40 19.84 3.48
CA SER A 327 8.08 19.97 4.06
C SER A 327 8.09 19.75 5.56
N TRP A 328 7.24 20.49 6.25
CA TRP A 328 6.93 20.27 7.66
C TRP A 328 5.45 19.93 7.80
N GLN A 329 5.12 19.17 8.84
CA GLN A 329 3.76 18.75 9.14
C GLN A 329 3.42 19.02 10.60
N LEU A 330 2.26 19.59 10.83
CA LEU A 330 1.60 19.58 12.14
C LEU A 330 0.43 18.62 12.09
N ARG A 331 0.31 17.76 13.10
CA ARG A 331 -0.81 16.82 13.22
C ARG A 331 -1.41 16.89 14.61
N TYR A 332 -2.71 16.71 14.64
CA TYR A 332 -3.50 16.57 15.85
C TYR A 332 -4.45 15.38 15.69
N SER A 333 -4.64 14.62 16.75
CA SER A 333 -5.64 13.55 16.83
C SER A 333 -6.35 13.58 18.17
N TYR A 334 -7.58 13.09 18.20
CA TYR A 334 -8.34 12.91 19.41
C TYR A 334 -9.11 11.59 19.40
N ASP A 335 -8.94 10.80 20.45
CA ASP A 335 -9.77 9.62 20.76
C ASP A 335 -10.86 10.03 21.76
N PHE A 336 -12.11 10.05 21.30
CA PHE A 336 -13.25 10.46 22.11
C PHE A 336 -13.68 9.41 23.14
N ALA A 337 -13.02 8.24 23.21
CA ALA A 337 -13.15 7.34 24.35
C ALA A 337 -12.82 8.06 25.68
N ALA A 338 -11.91 9.04 25.65
CA ALA A 338 -11.62 9.90 26.79
C ALA A 338 -12.81 10.75 27.27
N LEU A 339 -13.81 10.97 26.41
CA LEU A 339 -15.07 11.65 26.71
C LEU A 339 -16.27 10.69 26.85
N GLY A 340 -16.01 9.38 26.91
CA GLY A 340 -17.05 8.36 27.00
C GLY A 340 -17.75 8.03 25.68
N ILE A 341 -17.18 8.42 24.53
CA ILE A 341 -17.69 8.07 23.19
C ILE A 341 -16.70 7.13 22.50
N PRO A 342 -16.57 5.86 22.95
CA PRO A 342 -15.65 4.91 22.35
C PRO A 342 -15.98 4.66 20.88
N GLY A 343 -14.93 4.57 20.06
CA GLY A 343 -15.04 4.35 18.61
C GLY A 343 -15.07 5.61 17.77
N LEU A 344 -15.35 6.79 18.35
CA LEU A 344 -15.28 8.07 17.66
C LEU A 344 -13.85 8.62 17.72
N THR A 345 -13.28 8.95 16.56
CA THR A 345 -11.93 9.49 16.42
C THR A 345 -11.91 10.67 15.48
N PHE A 346 -11.03 11.63 15.76
CA PHE A 346 -10.73 12.77 14.91
C PHE A 346 -9.24 12.84 14.66
N ALA A 347 -8.84 13.16 13.43
CA ALA A 347 -7.47 13.51 13.10
C ALA A 347 -7.44 14.63 12.08
N THR A 348 -6.50 15.56 12.22
CA THR A 348 -6.23 16.58 11.22
C THR A 348 -4.73 16.79 11.10
N ARG A 349 -4.26 17.04 9.90
CA ARG A 349 -2.86 17.33 9.64
C ARG A 349 -2.72 18.38 8.56
N TYR A 350 -1.75 19.25 8.73
CA TYR A 350 -1.40 20.30 7.79
C TYR A 350 0.08 20.13 7.42
N THR A 351 0.35 19.88 6.14
CA THR A 351 1.69 19.81 5.58
C THR A 351 1.91 21.01 4.69
N LYS A 352 3.04 21.70 4.85
CA LYS A 352 3.47 22.78 3.95
C LYS A 352 4.86 22.50 3.44
N ALA A 353 5.07 22.78 2.16
CA ALA A 353 6.31 22.55 1.47
C ALA A 353 6.79 23.75 0.66
N ASP A 354 8.10 23.86 0.54
CA ASP A 354 8.83 24.84 -0.25
C ASP A 354 10.07 24.20 -0.90
N HIS A 355 10.80 24.97 -1.71
CA HIS A 355 11.98 24.51 -2.47
C HIS A 355 11.72 23.35 -3.45
N ALA A 356 10.47 23.00 -3.74
CA ALA A 356 10.15 22.02 -4.75
C ALA A 356 10.67 22.52 -6.11
N ASN A 357 11.34 21.66 -6.86
CA ASN A 357 11.89 22.01 -8.17
C ASN A 357 11.40 21.02 -9.25
N PRO A 358 10.09 21.05 -9.57
CA PRO A 358 9.49 20.22 -10.62
C PRO A 358 10.02 20.63 -12.00
N ALA A 359 10.19 19.67 -12.90
CA ALA A 359 10.71 19.93 -14.25
C ALA A 359 9.67 20.62 -15.18
N THR A 360 8.43 20.75 -14.75
CA THR A 360 7.30 21.24 -15.56
C THR A 360 7.00 22.72 -15.41
N VAL A 361 7.59 23.42 -14.42
CA VAL A 361 7.41 24.86 -14.22
C VAL A 361 8.76 25.53 -13.95
N ALA A 362 8.83 26.83 -14.20
CA ALA A 362 10.00 27.64 -13.86
C ALA A 362 9.88 28.19 -12.43
N GLY A 363 11.00 28.26 -11.72
CA GLY A 363 11.07 28.84 -10.37
C GLY A 363 10.80 27.83 -9.26
N GLU A 364 10.64 28.36 -8.05
CA GLU A 364 10.41 27.55 -6.84
C GLU A 364 8.94 27.09 -6.76
N GLY A 365 8.74 25.79 -6.66
CA GLY A 365 7.47 25.15 -6.34
C GLY A 365 7.16 25.22 -4.85
N ARG A 366 5.90 25.53 -4.53
CA ARG A 366 5.37 25.57 -3.18
C ARG A 366 4.00 24.94 -3.16
N GLU A 367 3.72 24.20 -2.11
CA GLU A 367 2.43 23.57 -1.92
C GLU A 367 2.10 23.37 -0.45
N TRP A 368 0.82 23.21 -0.15
CA TRP A 368 0.36 22.77 1.16
C TRP A 368 -0.86 21.87 1.02
N GLU A 369 -0.98 20.91 1.92
CA GLU A 369 -2.12 20.02 2.00
C GLU A 369 -2.65 19.95 3.44
N ARG A 370 -3.97 20.03 3.59
CA ARG A 370 -4.67 19.78 4.84
C ARG A 370 -5.56 18.56 4.70
N ASP A 371 -5.32 17.55 5.53
CA ASP A 371 -6.21 16.38 5.66
C ASP A 371 -6.99 16.45 6.97
N THR A 372 -8.25 16.04 6.95
CA THR A 372 -9.09 15.89 8.14
C THR A 372 -9.90 14.60 8.03
N ASP A 373 -9.76 13.75 9.04
CA ASP A 373 -10.42 12.46 9.16
C ASP A 373 -11.36 12.49 10.38
N LEU A 374 -12.61 12.06 10.19
CA LEU A 374 -13.59 11.80 11.25
C LEU A 374 -14.09 10.37 11.10
N GLY A 375 -13.78 9.54 12.09
CA GLY A 375 -14.09 8.11 12.07
C GLY A 375 -15.01 7.72 13.21
N TYR A 376 -15.94 6.79 12.95
CA TYR A 376 -16.72 6.13 13.99
C TYR A 376 -16.80 4.62 13.74
N THR A 377 -16.43 3.83 14.73
CA THR A 377 -16.62 2.37 14.73
C THR A 377 -17.69 2.00 15.75
N VAL A 378 -18.72 1.28 15.32
CA VAL A 378 -19.78 0.81 16.21
C VAL A 378 -19.22 -0.22 17.19
N GLN A 379 -19.43 0.00 18.48
CA GLN A 379 -18.79 -0.78 19.55
C GLN A 379 -19.59 -2.03 19.97
N SER A 380 -20.91 -2.06 19.74
CA SER A 380 -21.79 -3.14 20.20
C SER A 380 -23.04 -3.30 19.33
N GLY A 381 -23.83 -4.34 19.61
CA GLY A 381 -25.06 -4.64 18.87
C GLY A 381 -24.82 -5.31 17.52
N ALA A 382 -25.86 -5.37 16.69
CA ALA A 382 -25.85 -6.07 15.41
C ALA A 382 -24.86 -5.48 14.38
N LEU A 383 -24.50 -4.20 14.52
CA LEU A 383 -23.56 -3.50 13.64
C LEU A 383 -22.16 -3.37 14.25
N LYS A 384 -21.84 -4.10 15.33
CA LYS A 384 -20.51 -4.07 15.95
C LYS A 384 -19.42 -4.26 14.90
N ASN A 385 -18.38 -3.42 14.94
CA ASN A 385 -17.26 -3.36 13.98
C ASN A 385 -17.58 -2.78 12.60
N VAL A 386 -18.81 -2.30 12.35
CA VAL A 386 -19.04 -1.42 11.19
C VAL A 386 -18.36 -0.08 11.47
N SER A 387 -17.52 0.35 10.54
CA SER A 387 -16.78 1.61 10.62
C SER A 387 -17.24 2.56 9.53
N VAL A 388 -17.45 3.83 9.88
CA VAL A 388 -17.66 4.93 8.94
C VAL A 388 -16.48 5.89 9.08
N LEU A 389 -15.85 6.23 7.97
CA LEU A 389 -14.74 7.17 7.92
C LEU A 389 -15.02 8.21 6.84
N TRP A 390 -15.14 9.46 7.27
CA TRP A 390 -15.11 10.60 6.37
C TRP A 390 -13.72 11.22 6.38
N ARG A 391 -13.17 11.43 5.17
CA ARG A 391 -11.87 12.07 4.95
C ARG A 391 -12.05 13.27 4.03
N ASN A 392 -11.46 14.39 4.40
CA ASN A 392 -11.40 15.60 3.60
C ASN A 392 -9.95 16.00 3.38
N ALA A 393 -9.58 16.35 2.15
CA ALA A 393 -8.27 16.92 1.81
C ALA A 393 -8.44 18.23 1.04
N ALA A 394 -7.57 19.20 1.30
CA ALA A 394 -7.42 20.41 0.51
C ALA A 394 -5.95 20.60 0.18
N LEU A 395 -5.59 20.50 -1.10
CA LEU A 395 -4.25 20.75 -1.63
C LEU A 395 -4.26 22.08 -2.37
N ARG A 396 -3.26 22.92 -2.12
CA ARG A 396 -2.99 24.10 -2.92
C ARG A 396 -1.55 24.13 -3.37
N SER A 397 -1.32 24.52 -4.62
CA SER A 397 0.02 24.49 -5.22
C SER A 397 0.18 25.59 -6.27
N ASN A 398 1.40 26.10 -6.45
CA ASN A 398 1.72 26.97 -7.59
C ASN A 398 2.21 26.21 -8.84
N TYR A 399 2.23 24.87 -8.80
CA TYR A 399 2.73 24.03 -9.89
C TYR A 399 1.89 22.77 -10.17
N LEU A 400 0.93 22.46 -9.29
CA LEU A 400 -0.11 21.46 -9.47
C LEU A 400 -1.46 22.16 -9.51
N ARG A 401 -2.48 21.43 -9.97
CA ARG A 401 -3.87 21.85 -9.82
C ARG A 401 -4.30 21.72 -8.35
N ASP A 402 -4.94 22.76 -7.85
CA ASP A 402 -5.61 22.82 -6.56
C ASP A 402 -6.71 21.76 -6.50
N ILE A 403 -6.75 21.03 -5.38
CA ILE A 403 -7.68 19.93 -5.16
C ILE A 403 -8.45 20.16 -3.88
N ASP A 404 -9.76 19.96 -3.93
CA ASP A 404 -10.57 19.64 -2.75
C ASP A 404 -11.14 18.24 -2.91
N GLU A 405 -10.90 17.36 -1.94
CA GLU A 405 -11.28 15.96 -2.03
C GLU A 405 -12.05 15.49 -0.80
N ASN A 406 -13.10 14.72 -1.02
CA ASN A 406 -13.86 14.03 0.00
C ASN A 406 -13.88 12.53 -0.28
N ARG A 407 -13.69 11.72 0.76
CA ARG A 407 -13.88 10.28 0.74
C ARG A 407 -14.82 9.91 1.87
N LEU A 408 -15.89 9.17 1.55
CA LEU A 408 -16.76 8.56 2.55
C LEU A 408 -16.66 7.05 2.41
N ILE A 409 -16.23 6.39 3.48
CA ILE A 409 -15.89 4.98 3.48
C ILE A 409 -16.70 4.31 4.59
N VAL A 410 -17.48 3.30 4.23
CA VAL A 410 -18.11 2.40 5.20
C VAL A 410 -17.46 1.04 5.04
N SER A 411 -16.90 0.49 6.12
CA SER A 411 -16.22 -0.80 6.08
C SER A 411 -16.67 -1.74 7.17
N TYR A 412 -16.56 -3.04 6.88
CA TYR A 412 -16.82 -4.11 7.83
C TYR A 412 -15.93 -5.30 7.52
N THR A 413 -15.28 -5.85 8.55
CA THR A 413 -14.49 -7.07 8.47
C THR A 413 -15.21 -8.19 9.20
N LEU A 414 -15.63 -9.21 8.44
CA LEU A 414 -16.30 -10.39 8.95
C LEU A 414 -15.33 -11.57 8.99
N PRO A 415 -14.91 -12.05 10.17
CA PRO A 415 -14.27 -13.36 10.27
C PRO A 415 -15.32 -14.44 10.00
N LEU A 416 -15.01 -15.39 9.10
CA LEU A 416 -15.94 -16.47 8.75
C LEU A 416 -15.67 -17.75 9.55
N PHE A 417 -14.40 -18.09 9.76
CA PHE A 417 -13.90 -19.12 10.68
C PHE A 417 -12.40 -18.98 10.86
#